data_AF-A0A7R9KCL5-F1
#
_entry.id   AF-A0A7R9KCL5-F1
#
_cell.length_a   1.000
_cell.length_b   1.000
_cell.length_c   1.000
_cell.angle_alpha   90.00
_cell.angle_beta   90.00
_cell.angle_gamma   90.00
#
_symmetry.space_group_name_H-M   'P 1'
#
loop_
_entity.id
_entity.type
_entity.pdbx_description
1 polymer ?
#
loop_
_entity_poly.entity_id
_entity_poly.type
_entity_poly.pdbx_seq_one_letter_code
_entity_poly.pdbx_strand_id
1 'polypeptide(L)'
;MNLCGKRGKNEFGNRIVNQILTLLDGMEDRGEVYLIGATNRIKSIDRALMRPGRFDKIIEVPLPKENERLEIFSKCIRNLPAEQFDFSLLNLDGFSSADISGILQILDKFAPLNPEKLLVEQMEKPCQRLLTVLWKLRPLKKSLLLMVKQQIR
;
A
#
# COMPACT_ATOMS: atom_id res chain seq x y z
N MET A 1 0.46 -13.36 -9.60
CA MET A 1 -0.51 -14.48 -9.66
C MET A 1 -1.67 -14.13 -8.73
N ASN A 2 -2.93 -14.24 -9.14
CA ASN A 2 -4.06 -13.98 -8.26
C ASN A 2 -4.49 -15.32 -7.63
N LEU A 3 -4.33 -15.49 -6.31
CA LEU A 3 -4.65 -16.75 -5.61
C LEU A 3 -6.14 -17.07 -5.65
N CYS A 4 -6.98 -16.02 -5.64
CA CYS A 4 -8.41 -16.12 -5.34
C CYS A 4 -9.29 -15.52 -6.46
N GLY A 5 -8.86 -15.63 -7.72
CA GLY A 5 -9.55 -15.04 -8.85
C GLY A 5 -10.92 -15.68 -9.15
N LYS A 6 -11.80 -14.95 -9.84
CA LYS A 6 -13.05 -15.49 -10.39
C LYS A 6 -12.81 -16.79 -11.17
N ARG A 7 -13.70 -17.76 -10.98
CA ARG A 7 -13.65 -19.05 -11.66
C ARG A 7 -13.74 -18.87 -13.17
N GLY A 8 -12.93 -19.63 -13.90
CA GLY A 8 -12.87 -19.60 -15.36
C GLY A 8 -12.20 -20.85 -15.93
N LYS A 9 -11.68 -20.78 -17.16
CA LYS A 9 -11.02 -21.91 -17.85
C LYS A 9 -9.72 -22.40 -17.19
N ASN A 10 -9.20 -21.68 -16.19
CA ASN A 10 -8.00 -22.10 -15.46
C ASN A 10 -8.35 -23.07 -14.33
N GLU A 11 -8.33 -24.38 -14.63
CA GLU A 11 -8.64 -25.43 -13.66
C GLU A 11 -7.73 -25.42 -12.44
N PHE A 12 -6.44 -25.10 -12.61
CA PHE A 12 -5.49 -25.04 -11.50
C PHE A 12 -5.87 -23.93 -10.50
N GLY A 13 -6.23 -22.75 -11.01
CA GLY A 13 -6.71 -21.65 -10.18
C GLY A 13 -8.00 -22.02 -9.43
N ASN A 14 -8.93 -22.71 -10.09
CA ASN A 14 -10.17 -23.16 -9.46
C ASN A 14 -9.92 -24.17 -8.33
N ARG A 15 -8.94 -25.09 -8.49
CA ARG A 15 -8.55 -26.05 -7.44
C ARG A 15 -7.98 -25.35 -6.21
N ILE A 16 -7.10 -24.36 -6.40
CA ILE A 16 -6.56 -23.57 -5.28
C ILE A 16 -7.67 -22.84 -4.54
N VAL A 17 -8.59 -22.19 -5.25
CA VAL A 17 -9.73 -21.49 -4.64
C VAL A 17 -10.57 -22.45 -3.80
N ASN A 18 -10.88 -23.64 -4.32
CA ASN A 18 -11.64 -24.64 -3.56
C ASN A 18 -10.88 -25.10 -2.31
N GLN A 19 -9.56 -25.29 -2.39
CA GLN A 19 -8.77 -25.65 -1.21
C GLN A 19 -8.81 -24.57 -0.13
N ILE A 20 -8.71 -23.30 -0.53
CA ILE A 20 -8.82 -22.16 0.40
C ILE A 20 -10.21 -22.13 1.03
N LEU A 21 -11.28 -22.35 0.26
CA LEU A 21 -12.64 -22.41 0.80
C LEU A 21 -12.78 -23.52 1.85
N THR A 22 -12.28 -24.72 1.58
CA THR A 22 -12.28 -25.83 2.55
C THR A 22 -11.51 -25.48 3.82
N LEU A 23 -10.36 -24.80 3.69
CA LEU A 23 -9.58 -24.34 4.85
C LEU A 23 -10.36 -23.30 5.67
N LEU A 24 -11.01 -22.34 5.01
CA LEU A 24 -11.82 -21.29 5.66
C LEU A 24 -13.03 -21.85 6.40
N ASP A 25 -13.71 -22.83 5.81
CA ASP A 25 -14.88 -23.48 6.42
C ASP A 25 -14.42 -24.33 7.62
N GLY A 26 -13.28 -25.02 7.51
CA GLY A 26 -12.68 -25.80 8.60
C GLY A 26 -11.91 -24.99 9.66
N MET A 27 -11.93 -23.66 9.61
CA MET A 27 -11.32 -22.82 10.65
C MET A 27 -12.18 -22.73 11.90
N GLU A 28 -13.49 -22.96 11.80
CA GLU A 28 -14.45 -22.79 12.91
C GLU A 28 -14.12 -23.66 14.14
N ASP A 29 -13.42 -24.78 13.97
CA ASP A 29 -13.05 -25.68 15.06
C ASP A 29 -11.66 -25.39 15.68
N ARG A 30 -10.92 -24.38 15.21
CA ARG A 30 -9.49 -24.18 15.53
C ARG A 30 -9.18 -23.11 16.58
N GLY A 31 -10.19 -22.59 17.29
CA GLY A 31 -10.02 -21.55 18.31
C GLY A 31 -9.99 -20.12 17.74
N GLU A 32 -9.42 -19.17 18.47
CA GLU A 32 -9.45 -17.74 18.10
C GLU A 32 -8.38 -17.39 17.06
N VAL A 33 -8.68 -17.64 15.78
CA VAL A 33 -7.81 -17.27 14.66
C VAL A 33 -8.45 -16.17 13.80
N TYR A 34 -7.64 -15.18 13.43
CA TYR A 34 -8.01 -14.13 12.49
C TYR A 34 -7.32 -14.38 11.16
N LEU A 35 -8.07 -14.31 10.07
CA LEU A 35 -7.50 -14.32 8.73
C LEU A 35 -7.71 -12.97 8.06
N ILE A 36 -6.62 -12.39 7.57
CA ILE A 36 -6.64 -11.11 6.85
C ILE A 36 -6.16 -11.35 5.41
N GLY A 37 -7.01 -11.01 4.45
CA GLY A 37 -6.70 -10.89 3.03
C GLY A 37 -6.58 -9.43 2.61
N ALA A 38 -5.75 -9.14 1.61
CA ALA A 38 -5.58 -7.79 1.08
C ALA A 38 -5.69 -7.80 -0.44
N THR A 39 -6.46 -6.88 -1.02
CA THR A 39 -6.67 -6.78 -2.47
C THR A 39 -6.95 -5.36 -2.94
N ASN A 40 -6.33 -4.96 -4.05
CA ASN A 40 -6.69 -3.72 -4.76
C ASN A 40 -7.81 -3.96 -5.81
N ARG A 41 -8.34 -5.19 -5.91
CA ARG A 41 -9.25 -5.62 -6.98
C ARG A 41 -10.33 -6.56 -6.46
N ILE A 42 -11.20 -6.09 -5.56
CA ILE A 42 -12.29 -6.90 -4.98
C ILE A 42 -13.20 -7.54 -6.04
N LYS A 43 -13.48 -6.82 -7.14
CA LYS A 43 -14.30 -7.32 -8.26
C LYS A 43 -13.71 -8.54 -8.98
N SER A 44 -12.42 -8.80 -8.79
CA SER A 44 -11.70 -9.93 -9.39
C SER A 44 -11.70 -11.18 -8.51
N ILE A 45 -12.11 -11.07 -7.24
CA ILE A 45 -12.14 -12.18 -6.29
C ILE A 45 -13.37 -13.07 -6.52
N ASP A 46 -13.23 -14.37 -6.28
CA ASP A 46 -14.35 -15.31 -6.27
C ASP A 46 -15.39 -14.92 -5.19
N ARG A 47 -16.65 -14.76 -5.60
CA ARG A 47 -17.76 -14.42 -4.71
C ARG A 47 -17.97 -15.43 -3.59
N ALA A 48 -17.57 -16.69 -3.77
CA ALA A 48 -17.68 -17.72 -2.73
C ALA A 48 -16.86 -17.36 -1.48
N LEU A 49 -15.72 -16.68 -1.64
CA LEU A 49 -14.85 -16.26 -0.52
C LEU A 49 -15.46 -15.12 0.30
N MET A 50 -16.38 -14.35 -0.29
CA MET A 50 -17.04 -13.18 0.30
C MET A 50 -18.36 -13.52 1.01
N ARG A 51 -18.73 -14.80 1.08
CA ARG A 51 -19.98 -15.21 1.74
C ARG A 51 -19.83 -15.13 3.26
N PRO A 52 -20.94 -14.90 4.00
CA PRO A 52 -20.92 -14.94 5.46
C PRO A 52 -20.25 -16.21 5.99
N GLY A 53 -19.50 -16.08 7.07
CA GLY A 53 -18.68 -17.16 7.63
C GLY A 53 -17.30 -17.33 6.97
N ARG A 54 -16.97 -16.58 5.91
CA ARG A 54 -15.62 -16.58 5.30
C ARG A 54 -14.98 -15.21 5.50
N PHE A 55 -14.65 -14.49 4.43
CA PHE A 55 -14.30 -13.07 4.54
C PHE A 55 -15.57 -12.24 4.64
N ASP A 56 -16.10 -12.15 5.86
CA ASP A 56 -17.35 -11.50 6.21
C ASP A 56 -17.19 -9.98 6.41
N LYS A 57 -16.01 -9.52 6.86
CA LYS A 57 -15.70 -8.10 7.04
C LYS A 57 -14.84 -7.56 5.90
N ILE A 58 -15.31 -6.52 5.24
CA ILE A 58 -14.56 -5.78 4.22
C ILE A 58 -14.27 -4.38 4.78
N ILE A 59 -13.00 -4.03 4.82
CA ILE A 59 -12.51 -2.73 5.29
C ILE A 59 -11.85 -2.03 4.09
N GLU A 60 -12.40 -0.89 3.69
CA GLU A 60 -11.78 -0.04 2.68
C GLU A 60 -10.69 0.82 3.31
N VAL A 61 -9.49 0.77 2.71
CA VAL A 61 -8.37 1.63 3.03
C VAL A 61 -8.31 2.71 1.93
N PRO A 62 -8.85 3.92 2.19
CA PRO A 62 -8.86 4.99 1.22
C PRO A 62 -7.43 5.52 1.01
N LEU A 63 -7.28 6.33 -0.04
CA LEU A 63 -6.06 7.13 -0.18
C LEU A 63 -5.96 8.12 0.98
N PRO A 64 -4.74 8.37 1.49
CA PRO A 64 -4.55 9.34 2.55
C PRO A 64 -5.02 10.74 2.10
N LYS A 65 -5.60 11.48 3.04
CA LYS A 65 -5.94 12.90 2.88
C LYS A 65 -4.66 13.74 2.88
N GLU A 66 -4.78 15.01 2.49
CA GLU A 66 -3.64 15.94 2.42
C GLU A 66 -2.82 15.99 3.72
N ASN A 67 -3.47 16.21 4.87
CA ASN A 67 -2.78 16.23 6.17
C ASN A 67 -2.10 14.88 6.51
N GLU A 68 -2.75 13.76 6.18
CA GLU A 68 -2.18 12.42 6.39
C GLU A 68 -0.98 12.16 5.48
N ARG A 69 -1.00 12.68 4.24
CA ARG A 69 0.15 12.60 3.32
C ARG A 69 1.33 13.39 3.83
N LEU A 70 1.11 14.58 4.38
CA LEU A 70 2.16 15.37 5.03
C LEU A 70 2.72 14.64 6.26
N GLU A 71 1.88 13.98 7.05
CA GLU A 71 2.31 13.18 8.19
C GLU A 71 3.09 11.92 7.77
N ILE A 72 2.66 11.23 6.71
CA ILE A 72 3.38 10.09 6.13
C ILE A 72 4.73 10.56 5.63
N PHE A 73 4.76 11.65 4.87
CA PHE A 73 6.00 12.21 4.33
C PHE A 73 6.95 12.60 5.47
N SER A 74 6.48 13.33 6.49
CA SER A 74 7.29 13.73 7.66
C SER A 74 7.85 12.52 8.42
N LYS A 75 7.06 11.46 8.59
CA LYS A 75 7.53 10.20 9.19
C LYS A 75 8.59 9.51 8.33
N CYS A 76 8.43 9.50 7.02
CA CYS A 76 9.38 8.88 6.11
C CYS A 76 10.71 9.64 6.03
N ILE A 77 10.70 10.96 6.20
CA ILE A 77 11.92 11.79 6.24
C ILE A 77 12.51 11.97 7.64
N ARG A 78 12.00 11.29 8.67
CA ARG A 78 12.44 11.49 10.07
C ARG A 78 13.97 11.34 10.25
N ASN A 79 14.58 10.49 9.44
CA ASN A 79 16.02 10.24 9.48
C ASN A 79 16.82 11.20 8.57
N LEU A 80 16.16 12.19 7.99
CA LEU A 80 16.72 13.17 7.06
C LEU A 80 16.67 14.56 7.69
N PRO A 81 17.58 15.47 7.32
CA PRO A 81 17.52 16.85 7.75
C PRO A 81 16.26 17.54 7.19
N ALA A 82 15.23 17.67 8.03
CA ALA A 82 13.92 18.21 7.67
C ALA A 82 13.96 19.67 7.19
N GLU A 83 14.98 20.43 7.59
CA GLU A 83 15.24 21.83 7.19
C GLU A 83 15.48 22.00 5.69
N GLN A 84 15.77 20.91 4.98
CA GLN A 84 16.02 20.92 3.55
C GLN A 84 14.75 20.81 2.70
N PHE A 85 13.58 20.63 3.32
CA PHE A 85 12.30 20.41 2.65
C PHE A 85 11.30 21.51 2.99
N ASP A 86 10.84 22.21 1.96
CA ASP A 86 9.69 23.11 2.07
C ASP A 86 8.40 22.34 1.79
N PHE A 87 7.69 21.99 2.86
CA PHE A 87 6.42 21.27 2.80
C PHE A 87 5.29 22.10 2.16
N SER A 88 5.42 23.43 2.09
CA SER A 88 4.39 24.28 1.47
C SER A 88 4.36 24.15 -0.06
N LEU A 89 5.48 23.72 -0.66
CA LEU A 89 5.62 23.52 -2.10
C LEU A 89 5.28 22.09 -2.55
N LEU A 90 5.01 21.20 -1.59
CA LEU A 90 4.77 19.78 -1.81
C LEU A 90 3.29 19.53 -2.14
N ASN A 91 2.95 19.58 -3.43
CA ASN A 91 1.66 19.06 -3.88
C ASN A 91 1.70 17.54 -4.01
N LEU A 92 1.29 16.85 -2.95
CA LEU A 92 1.16 15.40 -2.90
C LEU A 92 -0.26 14.93 -3.27
N ASP A 93 -1.01 15.67 -4.09
CA ASP A 93 -2.37 15.26 -4.41
C ASP A 93 -2.45 13.92 -5.18
N GLY A 94 -3.33 13.03 -4.75
CA GLY A 94 -3.54 11.69 -5.31
C GLY A 94 -2.47 10.65 -4.97
N PHE A 95 -1.38 10.99 -4.27
CA PHE A 95 -0.31 10.04 -3.95
C PHE A 95 -0.73 9.06 -2.86
N SER A 96 -0.42 7.77 -3.06
CA SER A 96 -0.51 6.75 -2.02
C SER A 96 0.73 6.79 -1.12
N SER A 97 0.66 6.15 0.05
CA SER A 97 1.82 6.00 0.94
C SER A 97 3.00 5.32 0.26
N ALA A 98 2.74 4.39 -0.67
CA ALA A 98 3.76 3.72 -1.46
C ALA A 98 4.42 4.67 -2.47
N ASP A 99 3.64 5.54 -3.12
CA ASP A 99 4.19 6.54 -4.05
C ASP A 99 5.07 7.55 -3.29
N ILE A 100 4.63 8.01 -2.11
CA ILE A 100 5.41 8.90 -1.22
C ILE A 100 6.74 8.25 -0.84
N SER A 101 6.73 6.98 -0.42
CA SER A 101 7.96 6.25 -0.13
C SER A 101 8.85 6.10 -1.37
N GLY A 102 8.25 5.86 -2.54
CA GLY A 102 8.97 5.77 -3.81
C GLY A 102 9.68 7.07 -4.20
N ILE A 103 9.02 8.22 -4.02
CA ILE A 103 9.62 9.55 -4.23
C ILE A 103 10.87 9.70 -3.38
N LEU A 104 10.80 9.35 -2.09
CA LEU A 104 11.92 9.48 -1.16
C LEU A 104 13.08 8.55 -1.49
N GLN A 105 12.80 7.30 -1.89
CA GLN A 105 13.84 6.38 -2.36
C GLN A 105 14.55 6.90 -3.61
N ILE A 106 13.80 7.54 -4.52
CA ILE A 106 14.37 8.14 -5.72
C ILE A 106 15.24 9.34 -5.35
N LEU A 107 14.77 10.19 -4.44
CA LEU A 107 15.54 11.34 -3.97
C LEU A 107 16.84 10.90 -3.31
N ASP A 108 16.81 9.89 -2.46
CA ASP A 108 18.02 9.35 -1.81
C ASP A 108 19.03 8.80 -2.83
N LYS A 109 18.57 8.22 -3.94
CA LYS A 109 19.46 7.76 -5.02
C LYS A 109 20.12 8.90 -5.80
N PHE A 110 19.39 9.98 -6.06
CA PHE A 110 19.91 11.10 -6.85
C PHE A 110 20.68 12.12 -6.01
N ALA A 111 20.40 12.18 -4.71
CA ALA A 111 21.07 13.02 -3.74
C ALA A 111 20.96 12.32 -2.38
N PRO A 112 22.01 11.61 -1.91
CA PRO A 112 21.92 10.83 -0.68
C PRO A 112 21.50 11.74 0.45
N LEU A 113 20.34 11.44 1.05
CA LEU A 113 19.72 12.31 2.04
C LEU A 113 20.44 12.21 3.41
N ASN A 114 21.50 11.41 3.45
CA ASN A 114 22.37 11.19 4.58
C ASN A 114 23.48 12.25 4.60
N PRO A 115 23.60 13.09 5.65
CA PRO A 115 24.52 14.23 5.67
C PRO A 115 25.99 13.83 5.50
N GLU A 116 26.39 12.63 5.91
CA GLU A 116 27.76 12.12 5.75
C GLU A 116 28.16 11.79 4.31
N LYS A 117 27.17 11.59 3.42
CA LYS A 117 27.39 11.23 2.01
C LYS A 117 27.21 12.41 1.05
N LEU A 118 26.81 13.57 1.56
CA LEU A 118 26.57 14.74 0.73
C LEU A 118 27.88 15.54 0.59
N LEU A 119 28.52 15.42 -0.58
CA LEU A 119 29.59 16.35 -0.95
C LEU A 119 28.98 17.76 -1.06
N VAL A 120 29.56 18.71 -0.33
CA VAL A 120 29.07 20.08 -0.11
C VAL A 120 28.75 20.84 -1.42
N GLU A 121 29.31 20.41 -2.55
CA GLU A 121 29.12 21.03 -3.86
C GLU A 121 27.81 20.65 -4.59
N GLN A 122 27.09 19.61 -4.17
CA GLN A 122 25.86 19.15 -4.87
C GLN A 122 24.55 19.74 -4.33
N MET A 123 24.63 20.85 -3.59
CA MET A 123 23.53 21.58 -2.96
C MET A 123 22.63 22.35 -3.96
N GLU A 124 22.17 21.74 -5.06
CA GLU A 124 20.86 22.18 -5.55
C GLU A 124 19.86 21.83 -4.46
N LYS A 125 19.13 22.85 -3.99
CA LYS A 125 18.20 22.72 -2.86
C LYS A 125 17.35 21.47 -3.06
N PRO A 126 17.31 20.52 -2.11
CA PRO A 126 16.53 19.29 -2.22
C PRO A 126 15.08 19.51 -2.65
N CYS A 127 14.48 20.66 -2.31
CA CYS A 127 13.19 21.14 -2.82
C CYS A 127 13.08 21.16 -4.36
N GLN A 128 14.08 21.66 -5.10
CA GLN A 128 14.02 21.77 -6.57
C GLN A 128 14.09 20.40 -7.25
N ARG A 129 14.88 19.48 -6.69
CA ARG A 129 14.95 18.09 -7.15
C ARG A 129 13.68 17.33 -6.83
N LEU A 130 13.10 17.57 -5.65
CA LEU A 130 11.81 17.01 -5.26
C LEU A 130 10.69 17.44 -6.22
N LEU A 131 10.64 18.71 -6.65
CA LEU A 131 9.72 19.16 -7.70
C LEU A 131 9.94 18.44 -9.04
N THR A 132 11.19 18.20 -9.42
CA THR A 132 11.54 17.48 -10.66
C THR A 132 11.09 16.02 -10.62
N VAL A 133 11.24 15.35 -9.47
CA VAL A 133 10.81 13.95 -9.27
C VAL A 133 9.28 13.85 -9.24
N LEU A 134 8.61 14.78 -8.54
CA LEU A 134 7.15 14.85 -8.51
C LEU A 134 6.56 15.04 -9.90
N TRP A 135 7.17 15.87 -10.74
CA TRP A 135 6.71 16.07 -12.13
C TRP A 135 6.81 14.80 -12.98
N LYS A 136 7.81 13.95 -12.73
CA LYS A 136 8.00 12.67 -13.44
C LYS A 136 7.06 11.57 -12.97
N LEU A 137 6.64 11.60 -11.70
CA LEU A 137 5.79 10.57 -11.10
C LEU A 137 4.31 11.00 -11.16
N ARG A 138 3.54 10.42 -12.08
CA ARG A 138 2.08 10.57 -12.04
C ARG A 138 1.48 9.66 -10.96
N PRO A 139 0.62 10.17 -10.07
CA PRO A 139 0.01 9.37 -9.01
C PRO A 139 -0.94 8.30 -9.60
N LEU A 140 -0.86 7.08 -9.07
CA LEU A 140 -1.79 6.00 -9.40
C LEU A 140 -2.91 5.96 -8.35
N LYS A 141 -4.09 6.50 -8.70
CA LYS A 141 -5.26 6.50 -7.81
C LYS A 141 -5.85 5.09 -7.66
N LYS A 142 -5.42 4.33 -6.63
CA LYS A 142 -5.98 3.01 -6.30
C LYS A 142 -6.09 2.84 -4.79
N SER A 143 -7.29 2.55 -4.30
CA SER A 143 -7.53 2.15 -2.90
C SER A 143 -7.22 0.66 -2.70
N LEU A 144 -6.85 0.31 -1.46
CA LEU A 144 -6.66 -1.07 -1.01
C LEU A 144 -7.89 -1.50 -0.20
N LEU A 145 -8.31 -2.75 -0.37
CA LEU A 145 -9.35 -3.35 0.45
C LEU A 145 -8.73 -4.46 1.29
N LEU A 146 -8.97 -4.40 2.59
CA LEU A 146 -8.67 -5.47 3.53
C LEU A 146 -9.93 -6.29 3.76
N MET A 147 -9.77 -7.60 3.79
CA MET A 147 -10.82 -8.58 4.02
C MET A 147 -10.44 -9.33 5.29
N VAL A 148 -11.34 -9.40 6.26
CA VAL A 148 -11.05 -10.01 7.55
C VAL A 148 -12.09 -11.10 7.81
N LYS A 149 -11.64 -12.28 8.22
CA LYS A 149 -12.44 -13.29 8.92
C LYS A 149 -12.01 -13.27 10.39
N GLN A 150 -12.98 -13.06 11.27
CA GLN A 150 -12.79 -13.15 12.71
C GLN A 150 -13.64 -14.30 13.25
N GLN A 151 -13.02 -15.20 14.02
CA GLN A 151 -13.76 -16.15 14.84
C GLN A 151 -14.06 -15.50 16.19
N ILE A 152 -15.36 -15.36 16.52
CA ILE A 152 -15.84 -14.93 17.84
C ILE A 152 -16.43 -16.16 18.51
N ARG A 153 -16.18 -16.33 19.82
CA ARG A 153 -16.77 -17.39 20.64
C ARG A 153 -18.30 -17.32 20.67
#